data_AF-A0A450TMG2-F1
#
_entry.id   AF-A0A450TMG2-F1
#
_cell.length_a   1.000
_cell.length_b   1.000
_cell.length_c   1.000
_cell.angle_alpha   90.00
_cell.angle_beta   90.00
_cell.angle_gamma   90.00
#
_symmetry.space_group_name_H-M   'P 1'
#
loop_
_entity.id
_entity.type
_entity.pdbx_description
1 polymer ?
#
loop_
_entity_poly.entity_id
_entity_poly.type
_entity_poly.pdbx_seq_one_letter_code
_entity_poly.pdbx_strand_id
1 'polypeptide(L)'
;MQIPALREECKTELEQLLSLFDQRRVTPNDEHILEVDETAYPEKYRPLVRLLHHAVSNEEIRDVMDVEDEILRDFENLERHIDRQDEIIEKQGKALGEKDKALEEKDKALEELRRQLQQLQAPK
;
A
#
# COMPACT_ATOMS: atom_id res chain seq x y z
N MET A 1 3.57 34.08 19.73
CA MET A 1 2.24 33.58 20.17
C MET A 1 2.48 32.30 20.94
N GLN A 2 2.33 32.34 22.26
CA GLN A 2 2.48 31.19 23.14
C GLN A 2 1.13 30.45 23.19
N ILE A 3 1.09 29.12 23.16
CA ILE A 3 -0.16 28.36 23.30
C ILE A 3 -0.31 27.99 24.79
N PRO A 4 -1.06 28.75 25.61
CA PRO A 4 -1.18 28.51 27.04
C PRO A 4 -1.93 27.22 27.43
N ALA A 5 -2.45 26.46 26.46
CA ALA A 5 -3.29 25.29 26.67
C ALA A 5 -2.54 23.96 26.85
N LEU A 6 -1.22 23.90 26.61
CA LEU A 6 -0.42 22.69 26.83
C LEU A 6 -0.06 22.56 28.34
N ARG A 7 -1.05 22.21 29.17
CA ARG A 7 -0.86 21.87 30.59
C ARG A 7 -1.06 20.37 30.79
N GLU A 8 0.07 19.69 31.00
CA GLU A 8 0.34 18.41 31.69
C GLU A 8 -0.47 17.14 31.36
N GLU A 9 -1.60 17.22 30.66
CA GLU A 9 -2.37 16.05 30.24
C GLU A 9 -2.87 16.24 28.81
N CYS A 10 -1.99 16.08 27.81
CA CYS A 10 -2.37 16.05 26.39
C CYS A 10 -3.26 14.83 26.10
N LYS A 11 -4.56 14.92 26.42
CA LYS A 11 -5.52 13.83 26.33
C LYS A 11 -6.27 13.81 24.99
N THR A 12 -6.28 14.92 24.26
CA THR A 12 -7.00 15.03 22.97
C THR A 12 -6.06 15.00 21.77
N GLU A 13 -6.57 14.54 20.62
CA GLU A 13 -5.78 14.45 19.38
C GLU A 13 -5.21 15.79 18.93
N LEU A 14 -5.94 16.88 19.17
CA LEU A 14 -5.54 18.24 18.85
C LEU A 14 -4.41 18.73 19.76
N GLU A 15 -4.47 18.46 21.06
CA GLU A 15 -3.40 18.83 22.00
C GLU A 15 -2.11 18.04 21.73
N GLN A 16 -2.23 16.77 21.34
CA GLN A 16 -1.08 15.98 20.88
C GLN A 16 -0.43 16.61 19.65
N LEU A 17 -1.23 17.03 18.65
CA LEU A 17 -0.73 17.72 17.46
C LEU A 17 -0.10 19.07 17.82
N LEU A 18 -0.75 19.86 18.68
CA LEU A 18 -0.23 21.17 19.10
C LEU A 18 1.05 21.04 19.94
N SER A 19 1.26 19.91 20.63
CA SER A 19 2.50 19.66 21.38
C SER A 19 3.75 19.55 20.50
N LEU A 20 3.61 19.26 19.19
CA LEU A 20 4.72 19.31 18.23
C LEU A 20 5.29 20.73 18.07
N PHE A 21 4.45 21.75 18.31
CA PHE A 21 4.81 23.15 18.19
C PHE A 21 5.09 23.80 19.55
N ASP A 22 5.36 22.99 20.60
CA ASP A 22 5.64 23.52 21.93
C ASP A 22 7.01 24.21 21.97
N GLN A 23 6.98 25.55 22.01
CA GLN A 23 8.15 26.43 22.09
C GLN A 23 8.96 26.27 23.39
N ARG A 24 8.52 25.43 24.33
CA ARG A 24 9.34 25.04 25.50
C ARG A 24 10.48 24.08 25.14
N ARG A 25 10.41 23.42 23.98
CA ARG A 25 11.42 22.46 23.49
C ARG A 25 12.44 23.08 22.55
N VAL A 26 12.57 24.41 22.61
CA VAL A 26 13.55 25.16 21.85
C VAL A 26 14.96 24.68 22.20
N THR A 27 15.77 24.44 21.17
CA THR A 27 17.16 24.06 21.36
C THR A 27 17.95 25.23 21.99
N PRO A 28 18.92 24.97 22.89
CA PRO A 28 19.71 26.04 23.51
C PRO A 28 20.51 26.90 22.52
N ASN A 29 20.71 26.40 21.29
CA ASN A 29 21.58 26.99 20.27
C ASN A 29 20.81 27.83 19.24
N ASP A 30 19.51 27.58 19.05
CA ASP A 30 18.67 28.30 18.10
C ASP A 30 17.23 28.41 18.63
N GLU A 31 16.77 29.64 18.84
CA GLU A 31 15.43 29.97 19.34
C GLU A 31 14.31 29.57 18.38
N HIS A 32 14.66 29.22 17.13
CA HIS A 32 13.72 28.85 16.07
C HIS A 32 13.66 27.34 15.80
N ILE A 33 14.55 26.54 16.40
CA ILE A 33 14.59 25.08 16.22
C ILE A 33 14.02 24.39 17.46
N LEU A 34 13.03 23.53 17.26
CA LEU A 34 12.40 22.72 18.29
C LEU A 34 12.94 21.29 18.23
N GLU A 35 13.32 20.74 19.38
CA GLU A 35 13.66 19.33 19.49
C GLU A 35 12.39 18.49 19.64
N VAL A 36 12.12 17.67 18.63
CA VAL A 36 10.94 16.80 18.56
C VAL A 36 11.40 15.34 18.60
N ASP A 37 10.95 14.60 19.62
CA ASP A 37 11.14 13.15 19.68
C ASP A 37 10.06 12.46 18.83
N GLU A 38 10.42 11.98 17.65
CA GLU A 38 9.52 11.27 16.74
C GLU A 38 8.89 10.02 17.38
N THR A 39 9.57 9.38 18.34
CA THR A 39 9.09 8.16 18.99
C THR A 39 7.99 8.41 20.02
N ALA A 40 7.87 9.66 20.50
CA ALA A 40 6.84 10.07 21.43
C ALA A 40 5.47 10.31 20.76
N TYR A 41 5.40 10.28 19.42
CA TYR A 41 4.20 10.59 18.66
C TYR A 41 3.59 9.36 17.97
N PRO A 42 2.24 9.27 17.91
CA PRO A 42 1.55 8.27 17.12
C PRO A 42 1.97 8.26 15.64
N GLU A 43 1.95 7.09 15.01
CA GLU A 43 2.38 6.91 13.60
C GLU A 43 1.66 7.83 12.61
N LYS A 44 0.40 8.19 12.91
CA LYS A 44 -0.40 9.16 12.12
C LYS A 44 0.27 10.52 11.93
N TYR A 45 1.17 10.93 12.83
CA TYR A 45 1.85 12.21 12.77
C TYR A 45 3.28 12.12 12.22
N ARG A 46 3.81 10.91 11.97
CA ARG A 46 5.14 10.75 11.35
C ARG A 46 5.28 11.48 10.02
N PRO A 47 4.29 11.50 9.10
CA PRO A 47 4.43 12.28 7.87
C PRO A 47 4.59 13.78 8.12
N LEU A 48 3.90 14.30 9.14
CA LEU A 48 3.98 15.71 9.51
C LEU A 48 5.33 16.04 10.15
N VAL A 49 5.83 15.17 11.04
CA VAL A 49 7.16 15.29 11.65
C VAL A 49 8.24 15.22 10.56
N ARG A 50 8.12 14.29 9.62
CA ARG A 50 9.05 14.16 8.49
C ARG A 50 9.04 15.40 7.59
N LEU A 51 7.89 16.01 7.33
CA LEU A 51 7.80 17.28 6.60
C LEU A 51 8.48 18.45 7.35
N LEU A 52 8.32 18.49 8.68
CA LEU A 52 8.98 19.51 9.52
C LEU A 52 10.50 19.31 9.53
N HIS A 53 10.97 18.07 9.64
CA HIS A 53 12.39 17.75 9.50
C HIS A 53 12.92 18.16 8.12
N HIS A 54 12.21 17.83 7.03
CA HIS A 54 12.61 18.22 5.68
C HIS A 54 12.82 19.73 5.51
N ALA A 55 11.92 20.54 6.10
CA ALA A 55 11.97 21.99 6.02
C ALA A 55 13.17 22.61 6.77
N VAL A 56 13.64 21.98 7.84
CA VAL A 56 14.75 22.47 8.68
C VAL A 56 16.09 21.82 8.28
N SER A 57 16.06 20.70 7.57
CA SER A 57 17.22 19.96 7.09
C SER A 57 18.07 20.71 6.06
N ASN A 58 19.38 20.41 6.07
CA ASN A 58 20.31 20.86 5.04
C ASN A 58 20.05 20.14 3.70
N GLU A 59 20.70 20.64 2.64
CA GLU A 59 20.54 20.12 1.26
C GLU A 59 20.82 18.61 1.16
N GLU A 60 21.91 18.13 1.77
CA GLU A 60 22.25 16.69 1.74
C GLU A 60 21.16 15.79 2.35
N ILE A 61 20.62 16.17 3.52
CA ILE A 61 19.55 15.38 4.14
C ILE A 61 18.27 15.49 3.32
N ARG A 62 17.98 16.67 2.76
CA ARG A 62 16.80 16.89 1.92
C ARG A 62 16.83 16.01 0.67
N ASP A 63 17.96 15.96 -0.01
CA ASP A 63 18.15 15.13 -1.20
C ASP A 63 17.94 13.65 -0.88
N VAL A 64 18.47 13.17 0.25
CA VAL A 64 18.23 11.80 0.72
C VAL A 64 16.75 11.55 0.97
N MET A 65 16.05 12.46 1.65
CA MET A 65 14.62 12.32 1.92
C MET A 65 13.78 12.32 0.63
N ASP A 66 14.13 13.14 -0.36
CA ASP A 66 13.42 13.19 -1.64
C ASP A 66 13.59 11.89 -2.44
N VAL A 67 14.80 11.31 -2.40
CA VAL A 67 15.09 10.00 -3.01
C VAL A 67 14.36 8.88 -2.29
N GLU A 68 14.32 8.88 -0.96
CA GLU A 68 13.52 7.92 -0.19
C GLU A 68 12.04 7.98 -0.58
N ASP A 69 11.49 9.18 -0.75
CA ASP A 69 10.11 9.38 -1.16
C ASP A 69 9.86 8.88 -2.59
N GLU A 70 10.83 9.04 -3.50
CA GLU A 70 10.77 8.46 -4.83
C GLU A 70 10.72 6.94 -4.79
N ILE A 71 11.62 6.31 -4.02
CA ILE A 71 11.66 4.87 -3.85
C ILE A 71 10.36 4.33 -3.27
N LEU A 72 9.80 4.98 -2.25
CA LEU A 72 8.52 4.59 -1.65
C LEU A 72 7.37 4.67 -2.67
N ARG A 73 7.31 5.74 -3.47
CA ARG A 73 6.31 5.88 -4.55
C ARG A 73 6.43 4.76 -5.59
N ASP A 74 7.65 4.36 -5.91
CA ASP A 74 7.90 3.28 -6.86
C ASP A 74 7.46 1.91 -6.31
N PHE A 75 7.69 1.65 -5.03
CA PHE A 75 7.17 0.44 -4.38
C PHE A 75 5.64 0.39 -4.38
N GLU A 76 4.97 1.49 -4.06
CA GLU A 76 3.50 1.56 -4.12
C GLU A 76 2.99 1.35 -5.57
N ASN A 77 3.69 1.88 -6.56
CA ASN A 77 3.37 1.64 -7.97
C ASN A 77 3.51 0.17 -8.35
N LEU A 78 4.58 -0.48 -7.88
CA LEU A 78 4.83 -1.89 -8.13
C LEU A 78 3.77 -2.78 -7.47
N GLU A 79 3.39 -2.50 -6.23
CA GLU A 79 2.33 -3.21 -5.51
C GLU A 79 1.00 -3.13 -6.28
N ARG A 80 0.60 -1.92 -6.70
CA ARG A 80 -0.58 -1.73 -7.57
C ARG A 80 -0.47 -2.48 -8.90
N HIS A 81 0.73 -2.66 -9.44
CA HIS A 81 0.93 -3.43 -10.66
C HIS A 81 0.74 -4.93 -10.42
N ILE A 82 1.28 -5.44 -9.31
CA ILE A 82 1.13 -6.84 -8.89
C ILE A 82 -0.35 -7.16 -8.67
N ASP A 83 -1.08 -6.33 -7.93
CA ASP A 83 -2.52 -6.53 -7.70
C ASP A 83 -3.30 -6.66 -9.02
N ARG A 84 -3.00 -5.80 -10.00
CA ARG A 84 -3.62 -5.86 -11.33
C ARG A 84 -3.24 -7.13 -12.09
N GLN A 85 -1.99 -7.59 -11.97
CA GLN A 85 -1.55 -8.83 -12.59
C GLN A 85 -2.28 -10.03 -11.98
N ASP A 86 -2.43 -10.07 -10.66
CA ASP A 86 -3.15 -11.13 -9.96
C ASP A 86 -4.62 -11.19 -10.39
N GLU A 87 -5.29 -10.04 -10.52
CA GLU A 87 -6.65 -10.00 -11.07
C GLU A 87 -6.75 -10.57 -12.51
N ILE A 88 -5.75 -10.28 -13.35
CA ILE A 88 -5.70 -10.79 -14.73
C ILE A 88 -5.50 -12.30 -14.72
N ILE A 89 -4.58 -12.80 -13.90
CA ILE A 89 -4.29 -14.22 -13.75
C ILE A 89 -5.54 -14.96 -13.24
N GLU A 90 -6.25 -14.41 -12.26
CA GLU A 90 -7.49 -15.01 -11.74
C GLU A 90 -8.56 -15.12 -12.84
N LYS A 91 -8.77 -14.04 -13.62
CA LYS A 91 -9.72 -14.03 -14.75
C LYS A 91 -9.32 -15.04 -15.83
N GLN A 92 -8.03 -15.13 -16.16
CA GLN A 92 -7.51 -16.12 -17.10
C GLN A 92 -7.70 -17.56 -16.60
N GLY A 93 -7.45 -17.81 -15.31
CA GLY A 93 -7.68 -19.11 -14.67
C GLY A 93 -9.14 -19.56 -14.75
N LYS A 94 -10.09 -18.65 -14.50
CA LYS A 94 -11.53 -18.92 -14.66
C LYS A 94 -11.88 -19.26 -16.11
N ALA A 95 -11.41 -18.46 -17.07
CA ALA A 95 -11.67 -18.69 -18.48
C ALA A 95 -11.07 -20.01 -19.00
N LEU A 96 -9.89 -20.41 -18.49
CA LEU A 96 -9.30 -21.71 -18.79
C LEU A 96 -10.14 -22.85 -18.20
N GLY A 97 -10.56 -22.75 -16.94
CA GLY A 97 -11.41 -23.77 -16.32
C GLY A 97 -12.76 -23.94 -17.03
N GLU A 98 -13.34 -22.88 -17.58
CA GLU A 98 -14.54 -22.98 -18.43
C GLU A 98 -14.26 -23.69 -19.77
N LYS A 99 -13.13 -23.40 -20.40
CA LYS A 99 -12.71 -24.07 -21.64
C LYS A 99 -12.46 -25.56 -21.42
N ASP A 100 -11.84 -25.94 -20.31
CA ASP A 100 -11.58 -27.35 -19.99
C ASP A 100 -12.88 -28.12 -19.80
N LYS A 101 -13.87 -27.55 -19.10
CA LYS A 101 -15.21 -28.15 -18.97
C LYS A 101 -15.89 -28.34 -20.33
N ALA A 102 -15.83 -27.32 -21.19
CA ALA A 102 -16.41 -27.39 -22.53
C ALA A 102 -15.71 -28.45 -23.41
N LEU A 103 -14.40 -28.67 -23.22
CA LEU A 103 -13.67 -29.75 -23.90
C LEU A 103 -14.09 -31.13 -23.38
N GLU A 104 -14.22 -31.31 -22.06
CA GLU A 104 -14.69 -32.57 -21.49
C GLU A 104 -16.11 -32.95 -21.98
N GLU A 105 -17.00 -31.97 -22.10
CA GLU A 105 -18.34 -32.20 -22.68
C GLU A 105 -18.28 -32.60 -24.16
N LYS A 106 -17.39 -31.96 -24.94
CA LYS A 106 -17.15 -32.31 -26.35
C LYS A 106 -16.60 -33.72 -26.51
N ASP A 107 -15.67 -34.12 -25.65
CA ASP A 107 -15.07 -35.46 -25.68
C ASP A 107 -16.11 -36.53 -25.34
N LYS A 108 -16.93 -36.32 -24.31
CA LYS A 108 -18.05 -37.23 -23.97
C LYS A 108 -19.03 -37.38 -25.14
N ALA A 109 -19.42 -36.27 -25.77
CA ALA A 109 -20.31 -36.31 -26.94
C ALA A 109 -19.67 -37.07 -28.12
N LEU A 110 -18.36 -36.90 -28.34
CA LEU A 110 -17.60 -37.63 -29.35
C LEU A 110 -17.54 -39.14 -29.07
N GLU A 111 -17.32 -39.53 -27.82
CA GLU A 111 -17.34 -40.94 -27.42
C GLU A 111 -18.70 -41.58 -27.63
N GLU A 112 -19.78 -40.86 -27.28
CA GLU A 112 -21.14 -41.34 -27.49
C GLU A 112 -21.46 -41.50 -28.97
N LEU A 113 -21.09 -40.53 -29.80
CA LEU A 113 -21.27 -40.60 -31.26
C LEU A 113 -20.49 -41.78 -31.87
N ARG A 114 -19.25 -42.02 -31.40
CA ARG A 114 -18.43 -43.17 -31.82
C ARG A 114 -19.10 -44.50 -31.45
N ARG A 115 -19.67 -44.59 -30.25
CA ARG A 115 -20.39 -45.80 -29.80
C ARG A 115 -21.64 -46.07 -30.66
N GLN A 116 -22.41 -45.04 -30.99
CA GLN A 116 -23.58 -45.16 -31.88
C GLN A 116 -23.18 -45.61 -33.28
N LEU A 117 -22.10 -45.05 -33.84
CA LEU A 117 -21.56 -45.46 -35.14
C LEU A 117 -21.12 -46.93 -35.15
N GLN A 118 -20.43 -47.40 -34.11
CA GLN A 118 -20.04 -48.80 -33.99
C GLN A 118 -21.24 -49.75 -33.92
N GLN A 119 -22.31 -49.36 -33.21
CA GLN A 119 -23.54 -50.16 -33.15
C GLN A 119 -24.26 -50.24 -34.50
N LEU A 120 -24.23 -49.18 -35.31
CA LEU A 120 -24.81 -49.16 -36.65
C LEU A 120 -23.98 -49.93 -37.68
N GLN A 121 -22.66 -50.02 -37.49
CA GLN A 121 -21.75 -50.74 -38.37
C GLN A 121 -21.58 -52.22 -38.01
N ALA A 122 -22.08 -52.67 -36.86
CA ALA A 122 -22.10 -54.08 -36.51
C ALA A 122 -23.06 -54.85 -37.45
N PRO A 123 -22.59 -55.84 -38.23
CA PRO A 123 -23.45 -56.60 -39.13
C PRO A 123 -24.46 -57.45 -38.34
N LYS A 124 -25.69 -57.54 -38.87
CA LYS A 124 -26.73 -58.48 -38.40
C LYS A 124 -26.37 -59.93 -38.71
#